data_AF-A0AAX1ZXG7-F1
#
_entry.id   AF-A0AAX1ZXG7-F1
#
_cell.length_a   1.000
_cell.length_b   1.000
_cell.length_c   1.000
_cell.angle_alpha   90.00
_cell.angle_beta   90.00
_cell.angle_gamma   90.00
#
_symmetry.space_group_name_H-M   'P 1'
#
loop_
_entity.id
_entity.type
_entity.pdbx_description
1 polymer ?
#
loop_
_entity_poly.entity_id
_entity_poly.type
_entity_poly.pdbx_seq_one_letter_code
_entity_poly.pdbx_strand_id
1 'polypeptide(L)'
;TPLPKKALAFVRRLQKRKEEALRFLREVHVPFDNNQAERDLRMVKVKENISGTFREETFAQSFCITRSIISTLTKHEKNVWDSLCLLLTGETLDRVLSTT
;
A
#
# COMPACT_ATOMS: atom_id res chain seq x y z
N THR A 1 -24.90 11.42 26.37
CA THR A 1 -23.95 12.51 26.08
C THR A 1 -23.78 12.60 24.57
N PRO A 2 -23.85 13.79 23.94
CA PRO A 2 -23.62 13.90 22.50
C PRO A 2 -22.19 13.48 22.14
N LEU A 3 -22.03 12.79 21.01
CA LEU A 3 -20.71 12.38 20.51
C LEU A 3 -19.88 13.61 20.13
N PRO A 4 -18.55 13.62 20.39
CA PRO A 4 -17.66 14.65 19.88
C PRO A 4 -17.76 14.80 18.36
N LYS A 5 -17.61 16.02 17.84
CA LYS A 5 -17.78 16.35 16.41
C LYS A 5 -17.02 15.39 15.47
N LYS A 6 -15.78 15.01 15.82
CA LYS A 6 -14.96 14.05 15.05
C LYS A 6 -15.57 12.65 15.03
N ALA A 7 -16.03 12.16 16.18
CA ALA A 7 -16.67 10.86 16.30
C ALA A 7 -17.98 10.81 15.51
N LEU A 8 -18.79 11.86 15.58
CA LEU A 8 -20.03 11.97 14.80
C LEU A 8 -19.75 11.96 13.28
N ALA A 9 -18.71 12.69 12.83
CA ALA A 9 -18.30 12.68 11.43
C ALA A 9 -17.81 11.30 10.97
N PHE A 10 -17.10 10.57 11.83
CA PHE A 10 -16.67 9.20 11.57
C PHE A 10 -17.86 8.25 11.43
N VAL A 11 -18.79 8.26 12.38
CA VAL A 11 -20.01 7.43 12.34
C VAL A 11 -20.81 7.69 11.07
N ARG A 12 -21.01 8.96 10.69
CA ARG A 12 -21.71 9.31 9.44
C ARG A 12 -21.01 8.75 8.19
N ARG A 13 -19.67 8.76 8.14
CA ARG A 13 -18.92 8.17 7.04
C ARG A 13 -19.04 6.66 7.02
N LEU A 14 -18.97 5.99 8.17
CA LEU A 14 -19.18 4.55 8.27
C LEU A 14 -20.59 4.16 7.85
N GLN A 15 -21.61 4.92 8.24
CA GLN A 15 -23.00 4.68 7.79
C GLN A 15 -23.14 4.84 6.28
N LYS A 16 -22.52 5.88 5.70
CA LYS A 16 -22.52 6.11 4.24
C LYS A 16 -21.81 4.99 3.48
N ARG A 17 -20.76 4.39 4.07
CA ARG A 17 -19.92 3.35 3.46
C ARG A 17 -20.07 1.99 4.16
N LYS A 18 -21.28 1.69 4.63
CA LYS A 18 -21.56 0.51 5.45
C LYS A 18 -21.23 -0.78 4.70
N GLU A 19 -21.56 -0.83 3.42
CA GLU A 19 -21.34 -2.01 2.59
C GLU A 19 -19.86 -2.33 2.44
N GLU A 20 -19.01 -1.31 2.20
CA GLU A 20 -17.56 -1.51 2.13
C GLU A 20 -16.96 -1.83 3.49
N ALA A 21 -17.39 -1.12 4.54
CA ALA A 21 -16.88 -1.32 5.90
C ALA A 21 -17.19 -2.73 6.45
N LEU A 22 -18.29 -3.35 6.01
CA LEU A 22 -18.71 -4.69 6.43
C LEU A 22 -18.44 -5.77 5.36
N ARG A 23 -17.69 -5.45 4.30
CA ARG A 23 -17.45 -6.37 3.18
C ARG A 23 -16.78 -7.67 3.60
N PHE A 24 -15.89 -7.61 4.59
CA PHE A 24 -15.20 -8.77 5.18
C PHE A 24 -16.15 -9.83 5.77
N LEU A 25 -17.39 -9.47 6.13
CA LEU A 25 -18.39 -10.43 6.63
C LEU A 25 -18.94 -11.35 5.54
N ARG A 26 -18.80 -10.95 4.26
CA ARG A 26 -19.38 -11.65 3.10
C ARG A 26 -18.31 -12.19 2.15
N GLU A 27 -17.14 -11.55 2.11
CA GLU A 27 -16.05 -11.90 1.20
C GLU A 27 -14.80 -12.31 1.99
N VAL A 28 -14.50 -13.61 2.00
CA VAL A 28 -13.42 -14.21 2.81
C VAL A 28 -12.04 -13.63 2.49
N HIS A 29 -11.81 -13.18 1.25
CA HIS A 29 -10.54 -12.60 0.82
C HIS A 29 -10.36 -11.13 1.24
N VAL A 30 -11.41 -10.48 1.75
CA VAL A 30 -11.35 -9.11 2.26
C VAL A 30 -11.03 -9.16 3.75
N PRO A 31 -9.89 -8.64 4.22
CA PRO A 31 -9.57 -8.64 5.64
C PRO A 31 -10.50 -7.69 6.41
N PHE A 32 -10.70 -8.00 7.70
CA PHE A 32 -11.38 -7.09 8.64
C PHE A 32 -10.61 -5.78 8.87
N ASP A 33 -9.28 -5.84 8.81
CA ASP A 33 -8.39 -4.68 8.93
C ASP A 33 -8.07 -4.09 7.54
N ASN A 34 -7.07 -3.21 7.48
CA ASN A 34 -6.64 -2.54 6.26
C ASN A 34 -6.37 -3.53 5.12
N ASN A 35 -7.04 -3.31 4.00
CA ASN A 35 -6.81 -4.10 2.79
C ASN A 35 -5.45 -3.76 2.16
N GLN A 36 -5.07 -4.53 1.13
CA GLN A 36 -3.77 -4.36 0.49
C GLN A 36 -3.58 -2.94 -0.10
N ALA A 37 -4.62 -2.40 -0.74
CA ALA A 37 -4.55 -1.05 -1.32
C ALA A 37 -4.36 0.04 -0.27
N GLU A 38 -5.04 -0.07 0.88
CA GLU A 38 -4.89 0.86 2.01
C GLU A 38 -3.49 0.78 2.62
N ARG A 39 -2.95 -0.43 2.77
CA ARG A 39 -1.58 -0.64 3.25
C ARG A 39 -0.54 -0.05 2.30
N ASP A 40 -0.74 -0.20 0.99
CA ASP A 40 0.16 0.36 -0.01
C ASP A 40 0.12 1.90 -0.04
N LEU A 41 -1.08 2.50 0.06
CA LEU A 41 -1.26 3.95 0.15
C LEU A 41 -0.70 4.56 1.44
N ARG A 42 -0.70 3.81 2.55
CA ARG A 42 -0.21 4.29 3.84
C ARG A 42 1.22 4.79 3.75
N MET A 43 2.07 4.16 2.94
CA MET A 43 3.47 4.56 2.83
C MET A 43 3.67 5.92 2.17
N VAL A 44 2.76 6.34 1.29
CA VAL A 44 2.76 7.70 0.74
C VAL A 44 2.51 8.72 1.85
N LYS A 45 1.52 8.45 2.72
CA LYS A 45 1.21 9.34 3.84
C LYS A 45 2.30 9.35 4.90
N VAL A 46 2.94 8.21 5.16
CA VAL A 46 4.10 8.12 6.06
C VAL A 46 5.26 8.95 5.53
N LYS A 47 5.56 8.90 4.23
CA LYS A 47 6.56 9.78 3.61
C LYS A 47 6.20 11.24 3.89
N GLU A 48 4.98 11.66 3.55
CA GLU A 48 4.54 13.04 3.76
C GLU A 48 4.70 13.51 5.21
N ASN A 49 4.32 12.67 6.17
CA ASN A 49 4.35 13.00 7.59
C ASN A 49 5.77 13.05 8.18
N ILE A 50 6.66 12.14 7.77
CA ILE A 50 7.99 11.97 8.39
C ILE A 50 9.07 12.72 7.61
N SER A 51 9.07 12.61 6.29
CA SER A 51 10.14 13.16 5.43
C SER A 51 9.63 14.32 4.56
N GLY A 52 8.44 14.85 4.83
CA GLY A 52 7.81 15.93 4.07
C GLY A 52 7.22 15.46 2.73
N THR A 53 6.62 16.37 1.96
CA THR A 53 6.01 16.05 0.65
C THR A 53 7.05 15.80 -0.47
N PHE A 54 6.61 15.34 -1.64
CA PHE A 54 7.41 15.32 -2.87
C PHE A 54 7.39 16.71 -3.51
N ARG A 55 8.55 17.18 -3.97
CA ARG A 55 8.65 18.49 -4.64
C ARG A 55 8.40 18.41 -6.14
N GLU A 56 8.62 17.23 -6.72
CA GLU A 56 8.44 16.93 -8.13
C GLU A 56 7.62 15.65 -8.28
N GLU A 57 6.78 15.61 -9.31
CA GLU A 57 5.95 14.44 -9.61
C GLU A 57 6.81 13.21 -9.97
N THR A 58 7.93 13.43 -10.66
CA THR A 58 8.92 12.40 -11.01
C THR A 58 9.37 11.61 -9.78
N PHE A 59 9.66 12.29 -8.67
CA PHE A 59 10.06 11.62 -7.42
C PHE A 59 8.91 10.84 -6.77
N ALA A 60 7.68 11.35 -6.87
CA ALA A 60 6.51 10.61 -6.40
C ALA A 60 6.28 9.33 -7.25
N GLN A 61 6.45 9.43 -8.57
CA GLN A 61 6.39 8.30 -9.48
C GLN A 61 7.48 7.28 -9.20
N SER A 62 8.74 7.71 -9.03
CA SER A 62 9.85 6.81 -8.66
C SER A 62 9.58 6.10 -7.34
N PHE A 63 9.05 6.80 -6.33
CA PHE A 63 8.66 6.18 -5.06
C PHE A 63 7.60 5.09 -5.24
N CYS A 64 6.55 5.37 -6.02
CA CYS A 64 5.51 4.39 -6.34
C CYS A 64 6.06 3.18 -7.10
N ILE A 65 6.96 3.40 -8.07
CA ILE A 65 7.60 2.34 -8.85
C ILE A 65 8.44 1.43 -7.95
N THR A 66 9.33 1.99 -7.13
CA THR A 66 10.17 1.22 -6.21
C THR A 66 9.33 0.39 -5.24
N ARG A 67 8.28 0.98 -4.66
CA ARG A 67 7.35 0.26 -3.78
C ARG A 67 6.59 -0.85 -4.50
N SER A 68 6.20 -0.61 -5.76
CA SER A 68 5.53 -1.61 -6.59
C SER A 68 6.44 -2.81 -6.88
N ILE A 69 7.72 -2.56 -7.22
CA ILE A 69 8.73 -3.61 -7.41
C ILE A 69 8.86 -4.46 -6.15
N ILE A 70 9.04 -3.83 -4.98
CA ILE A 70 9.16 -4.55 -3.70
C ILE A 70 7.91 -5.38 -3.39
N SER A 71 6.71 -4.82 -3.63
CA SER A 71 5.44 -5.54 -3.44
C SER A 71 5.35 -6.77 -4.35
N THR A 72 5.75 -6.65 -5.62
CA THR A 72 5.79 -7.76 -6.57
C THR A 72 6.77 -8.84 -6.12
N LEU A 73 8.02 -8.47 -5.78
CA LEU A 73 9.03 -9.43 -5.32
C LEU A 73 8.55 -10.21 -4.08
N THR A 74 7.93 -9.51 -3.13
CA THR A 74 7.38 -10.14 -1.91
C THR A 74 6.26 -11.13 -2.23
N LYS A 75 5.36 -10.79 -3.17
CA LYS A 75 4.25 -11.67 -3.59
C LYS A 75 4.72 -12.92 -4.34
N HIS A 76 5.89 -12.84 -4.98
CA HIS A 76 6.53 -13.96 -5.65
C HIS A 76 7.53 -14.70 -4.75
N GLU A 77 7.50 -14.43 -3.43
CA GLU A 77 8.34 -15.10 -2.43
C GLU A 77 9.86 -14.97 -2.72
N LYS A 78 10.26 -13.90 -3.41
CA LYS A 78 11.68 -13.62 -3.70
C LYS A 78 12.34 -12.89 -2.53
N ASN A 79 13.64 -13.18 -2.34
CA ASN A 79 14.46 -12.36 -1.45
C ASN A 79 14.56 -10.94 -2.01
N VAL A 80 13.96 -9.97 -1.31
CA VAL A 80 13.87 -8.58 -1.77
C VAL A 80 15.25 -7.95 -1.93
N TRP A 81 16.18 -8.21 -1.02
CA TRP A 81 17.51 -7.60 -1.06
C TRP A 81 18.30 -8.09 -2.28
N ASP A 82 18.42 -9.41 -2.44
CA ASP A 82 19.17 -10.01 -3.55
C ASP A 82 18.56 -9.63 -4.90
N SER A 83 17.24 -9.60 -4.98
CA SER A 83 16.50 -9.17 -6.16
C SER A 83 16.78 -7.70 -6.51
N LEU A 84 16.81 -6.80 -5.53
CA LEU A 84 17.14 -5.40 -5.77
C LEU A 84 18.60 -5.24 -6.23
N CYS A 85 19.54 -6.01 -5.68
CA CYS A 85 20.92 -6.03 -6.16
C CYS A 85 20.99 -6.42 -7.64
N LEU A 86 20.32 -7.50 -8.05
CA LEU A 86 20.27 -7.93 -9.45
C LEU A 86 19.68 -6.86 -10.38
N LEU A 87 18.55 -6.26 -9.99
CA LEU A 87 17.92 -5.18 -10.75
C LEU A 87 18.84 -3.97 -10.94
N LEU A 88 19.58 -3.59 -9.89
CA LEU A 88 20.53 -2.48 -9.94
C LEU A 88 21.76 -2.79 -10.79
N THR A 89 22.12 -4.06 -10.98
CA THR A 89 23.17 -4.48 -11.91
C THR A 89 22.71 -4.55 -13.37
N GLY A 90 21.44 -4.25 -13.65
CA GLY A 90 20.87 -4.20 -15.00
C GLY A 90 20.09 -5.44 -15.42
N GLU A 91 19.85 -6.40 -14.52
CA GLU A 91 18.94 -7.51 -14.79
C GLU A 91 17.49 -7.02 -14.88
N THR A 92 16.66 -7.74 -15.64
CA THR A 92 15.24 -7.41 -15.79
C THR A 92 14.41 -8.03 -14.68
N LEU A 93 13.28 -7.38 -14.36
CA LEU A 93 12.35 -7.92 -13.36
C LEU A 93 11.81 -9.29 -13.75
N ASP A 94 11.53 -9.52 -15.03
CA ASP A 94 11.09 -10.82 -15.55
C ASP A 94 12.11 -11.94 -15.27
N ARG A 95 13.40 -11.65 -15.43
CA ARG A 95 14.47 -12.61 -15.16
C ARG A 95 14.63 -12.90 -13.66
N VAL A 96 14.52 -11.87 -12.83
CA VAL A 96 14.54 -12.02 -11.37
C VAL A 96 13.35 -12.86 -10.87
N LEU A 97 12.17 -12.66 -11.45
CA LEU A 97 10.97 -13.41 -11.08
C LEU A 97 10.97 -14.86 -11.56
N SER A 98 11.61 -15.13 -12.71
CA SER A 98 11.70 -16.49 -13.29
C SER A 98 12.79 -17.35 -12.68
N THR A 99 13.81 -16.76 -12.04
CA THR A 99 14.85 -17.51 -11.32
C THR A 99 14.21 -18.17 -10.10
N THR A 100 14.25 -19.51 -10.00
CA THR A 100 13.54 -20.28 -8.96
C THR A 100 13.98 -19.89 -7.56
#